data_AF-A0A897NRS9-F1
#
_entry.id   AF-A0A897NRS9-F1
#
_cell.length_a   1.000
_cell.length_b   1.000
_cell.length_c   1.000
_cell.angle_alpha   90.00
_cell.angle_beta   90.00
_cell.angle_gamma   90.00
#
_symmetry.space_group_name_H-M   'P 1'
#
loop_
_entity.id
_entity.type
_entity.pdbx_description
1 polymer ?
#
loop_
_entity_poly.entity_id
_entity_poly.type
_entity_poly.pdbx_seq_one_letter_code
_entity_poly.pdbx_strand_id
1 'polypeptide(L)'
;MTELGELGLSSYEEKAYRTLLVTGSVTAAELSDTSGVPKGRIYDVLNGLEARKLIWRQSSDPNQYVAVQPETVVDRLLAERAYELKQEWDRYREKAETVRSNLLPTPCLVLPPIDGSLRRSHRKIPSS
;
A
#
# COMPACT_ATOMS: atom_id res chain seq x y z
N MET A 1 19.15 1.25 0.10
CA MET A 1 18.27 0.15 -0.34
C MET A 1 18.52 -0.04 -1.82
N THR A 2 18.15 -1.18 -2.39
CA THR A 2 18.29 -1.46 -3.83
C THR A 2 16.99 -1.10 -4.55
N GLU A 3 17.06 -0.80 -5.85
CA GLU A 3 15.88 -0.46 -6.68
C GLU A 3 14.77 -1.54 -6.59
N LEU A 4 15.16 -2.82 -6.68
CA LEU A 4 14.23 -3.95 -6.52
C LEU A 4 13.68 -4.05 -5.09
N GLY A 5 14.48 -3.65 -4.10
CA GLY A 5 14.06 -3.60 -2.71
C GLY A 5 12.99 -2.54 -2.45
N GLU A 6 13.10 -1.38 -3.09
CA GLU A 6 12.07 -0.34 -3.04
C GLU A 6 10.77 -0.82 -3.70
N LEU A 7 10.89 -1.65 -4.74
CA LEU A 7 9.76 -2.32 -5.38
C LEU A 7 9.21 -3.52 -4.58
N GLY A 8 9.73 -3.78 -3.38
CA GLY A 8 9.18 -4.76 -2.44
C GLY A 8 9.80 -6.14 -2.46
N LEU A 9 10.98 -6.32 -3.05
CA LEU A 9 11.78 -7.54 -2.84
C LEU A 9 12.61 -7.43 -1.55
N SER A 10 12.75 -8.54 -0.84
CA SER A 10 13.74 -8.63 0.23
C SER A 10 15.16 -8.78 -0.34
N SER A 11 16.17 -8.51 0.49
CA SER A 11 17.57 -8.65 0.09
C SER A 11 17.95 -10.07 -0.35
N TYR A 12 17.29 -11.09 0.19
CA TYR A 12 17.54 -12.47 -0.23
C TYR A 12 16.82 -12.82 -1.54
N GLU A 13 15.58 -12.36 -1.72
CA GLU A 13 14.84 -12.56 -2.96
C GLU A 13 15.53 -11.86 -4.14
N GLU A 14 16.03 -10.65 -3.95
CA GLU A 14 16.80 -9.96 -4.98
C GLU A 14 18.07 -10.74 -5.36
N LYS A 15 18.83 -11.22 -4.38
CA LYS A 15 20.03 -12.02 -4.64
C LYS A 15 19.70 -13.28 -5.43
N ALA A 16 18.70 -14.04 -4.97
CA ALA A 16 18.26 -15.25 -5.66
C ALA A 16 17.81 -14.96 -7.09
N TYR A 17 16.99 -13.92 -7.29
CA TYR A 17 16.49 -13.53 -8.62
C TYR A 17 17.63 -13.11 -9.56
N ARG A 18 18.56 -12.27 -9.09
CA ARG A 18 19.73 -11.86 -9.88
C ARG A 18 20.62 -13.05 -10.24
N THR A 19 20.84 -13.98 -9.30
CA THR A 19 21.61 -15.20 -9.59
C THR A 19 20.92 -16.04 -10.65
N LEU A 20 19.60 -16.24 -10.56
CA LEU A 20 18.83 -16.97 -11.58
C LEU A 20 18.90 -16.33 -12.97
N LEU A 21 18.98 -15.00 -13.07
CA LEU A 21 19.17 -14.32 -14.36
C LEU A 21 20.54 -14.61 -14.99
N VAL A 22 21.56 -14.87 -14.18
CA VAL A 22 22.93 -15.14 -14.64
C VAL A 22 23.14 -16.63 -14.92
N THR A 23 22.69 -17.50 -14.01
CA THR A 23 22.90 -18.95 -14.10
C THR A 23 21.83 -19.66 -14.94
N GLY A 24 20.68 -19.04 -15.14
CA GLY A 24 19.55 -19.63 -15.85
C GLY A 24 18.78 -20.62 -14.97
N SER A 25 18.70 -21.88 -15.41
CA SER A 25 17.95 -22.94 -14.71
C SER A 25 18.84 -23.68 -13.74
N VAL A 26 18.54 -23.59 -12.45
CA VAL A 26 19.32 -24.25 -11.38
C VAL A 26 18.43 -24.81 -10.28
N THR A 27 18.96 -25.76 -9.52
CA THR A 27 18.28 -26.31 -8.34
C THR A 27 18.32 -25.36 -7.14
N ALA A 28 17.47 -25.58 -6.14
CA ALA A 28 17.51 -24.79 -4.90
C ALA A 28 18.85 -24.90 -4.16
N ALA A 29 19.51 -26.06 -4.21
CA ALA A 29 20.80 -26.27 -3.57
C ALA A 29 21.90 -25.46 -4.26
N GLU A 30 22.00 -25.56 -5.59
CA GLU A 30 22.96 -24.78 -6.39
C GLU A 30 22.70 -23.27 -6.27
N LEU A 31 21.43 -22.87 -6.26
CA LEU A 31 21.06 -21.47 -6.08
C LEU A 31 21.51 -20.94 -4.71
N SER A 32 21.34 -21.72 -3.65
CA SER A 32 21.82 -21.34 -2.31
C SER A 32 23.33 -21.15 -2.28
N ASP A 33 24.07 -22.09 -2.88
CA ASP A 33 25.54 -22.08 -2.92
C ASP A 33 26.08 -20.91 -3.78
N THR A 34 25.41 -20.56 -4.87
CA THR A 34 25.83 -19.48 -5.79
C THR A 34 25.35 -18.07 -5.39
N SER A 35 24.14 -17.95 -4.83
CA SER A 35 23.56 -16.65 -4.43
C SER A 35 24.00 -16.19 -3.04
N GLY A 36 24.57 -17.08 -2.23
CA GLY A 36 24.90 -16.83 -0.83
C GLY A 36 23.69 -16.71 0.08
N VAL A 37 22.49 -17.08 -0.41
CA VAL A 37 21.29 -17.20 0.41
C VAL A 37 21.39 -18.49 1.24
N PRO A 38 21.19 -18.46 2.57
CA PRO A 38 21.32 -19.67 3.40
C PRO A 38 20.36 -20.79 2.99
N LYS A 39 20.81 -22.06 3.06
CA LYS A 39 19.99 -23.25 2.72
C LYS A 39 18.67 -23.32 3.49
N GLY A 40 18.67 -22.88 4.75
CA GLY A 40 17.44 -22.81 5.57
C GLY A 40 16.42 -21.76 5.12
N ARG A 41 16.80 -20.85 4.22
CA ARG A 41 15.95 -19.75 3.72
C ARG A 41 15.65 -19.85 2.23
N ILE A 42 16.39 -20.68 1.47
CA ILE A 42 16.27 -20.69 0.00
C ILE A 42 14.86 -21.09 -0.46
N TYR A 43 14.24 -22.06 0.21
CA TYR A 43 12.88 -22.48 -0.12
C TYR A 43 11.85 -21.40 0.20
N ASP A 44 11.98 -20.69 1.32
CA ASP A 44 11.09 -19.56 1.65
C ASP A 44 11.19 -18.46 0.57
N VAL A 45 12.42 -18.14 0.17
CA VAL A 45 12.71 -17.14 -0.86
C VAL A 45 12.15 -17.57 -2.22
N LEU A 46 12.38 -18.82 -2.63
CA LEU A 46 11.84 -19.35 -3.88
C LEU A 46 10.31 -19.38 -3.86
N ASN A 47 9.69 -19.77 -2.75
CA ASN A 47 8.24 -19.75 -2.59
C ASN A 47 7.68 -18.33 -2.67
N GLY A 48 8.34 -17.34 -2.06
CA GLY A 48 7.95 -15.93 -2.15
C GLY A 48 8.02 -15.39 -3.58
N LEU A 49 9.12 -15.66 -4.26
CA LEU A 49 9.30 -15.32 -5.67
C LEU A 49 8.27 -16.03 -6.58
N GLU A 50 7.98 -17.30 -6.34
CA GLU A 50 7.00 -18.08 -7.12
C GLU A 50 5.57 -17.60 -6.88
N ALA A 51 5.21 -17.27 -5.63
CA ALA A 51 3.88 -16.74 -5.28
C ALA A 51 3.59 -15.42 -6.01
N ARG A 52 4.62 -14.58 -6.17
CA ARG A 52 4.57 -13.33 -6.95
C ARG A 52 4.79 -13.56 -8.45
N LYS A 53 4.92 -14.82 -8.88
CA LYS A 53 5.16 -15.24 -10.26
C LYS A 53 6.43 -14.65 -10.87
N LEU A 54 7.45 -14.36 -10.07
CA LEU A 54 8.72 -13.80 -10.53
C LEU A 54 9.71 -14.87 -11.00
N ILE A 55 9.45 -16.12 -10.64
CA ILE A 55 10.17 -17.30 -11.10
C ILE A 55 9.17 -18.39 -11.51
N TRP A 56 9.66 -19.36 -12.26
CA TRP A 56 8.95 -20.59 -12.57
C TRP A 56 9.71 -21.79 -12.04
N ARG A 57 8.99 -22.71 -11.41
CA ARG A 57 9.52 -24.03 -11.09
C ARG A 57 9.31 -24.98 -12.27
N GLN A 58 10.38 -25.63 -12.69
CA GLN A 58 10.33 -26.76 -13.62
C GLN A 58 10.33 -28.06 -12.83
N SER A 59 9.35 -28.92 -13.13
CA SER A 59 9.21 -30.27 -12.57
C SER A 59 10.22 -31.23 -13.21
N SER A 60 11.49 -31.01 -12.94
CA SER A 60 12.59 -31.92 -13.24
C SER A 60 12.97 -32.75 -12.01
N ASP A 61 13.76 -33.80 -12.17
CA ASP A 61 14.35 -34.55 -11.07
C ASP A 61 15.87 -34.32 -11.04
N PRO A 62 16.41 -33.45 -10.16
CA PRO A 62 15.72 -32.63 -9.15
C PRO A 62 15.04 -31.37 -9.71
N ASN A 63 14.07 -30.79 -8.97
CA ASN A 63 13.33 -29.58 -9.40
C ASN A 63 14.29 -28.41 -9.67
N GLN A 64 14.08 -27.73 -10.80
CA GLN A 64 14.83 -26.55 -11.17
C GLN A 64 13.95 -25.30 -11.14
N TYR A 65 14.58 -24.15 -10.99
CA TYR A 65 13.95 -22.85 -10.94
C TYR A 65 14.53 -21.95 -12.00
N VAL A 66 13.68 -21.15 -12.64
CA VAL A 66 14.03 -20.24 -13.73
C VAL A 66 13.45 -18.86 -13.46
N ALA A 67 14.27 -17.82 -13.66
CA ALA A 67 13.80 -16.44 -13.55
C ALA A 67 12.84 -16.07 -14.69
N VAL A 68 11.78 -15.32 -14.36
CA VAL A 68 11.00 -14.59 -15.35
C VAL A 68 11.81 -13.40 -15.87
N GLN A 69 11.54 -13.00 -17.11
CA GLN A 69 12.23 -11.87 -17.73
C GLN A 69 12.12 -10.58 -16.89
N PRO A 70 13.21 -9.79 -16.78
CA PRO A 70 13.26 -8.60 -15.93
C PRO A 70 12.15 -7.60 -16.18
N GLU A 71 11.81 -7.33 -17.45
CA GLU A 71 10.76 -6.36 -17.80
C GLU A 71 9.42 -6.75 -17.19
N THR A 72 9.04 -8.03 -17.33
CA THR A 72 7.79 -8.54 -16.74
C THR A 72 7.82 -8.51 -15.21
N VAL A 73 8.97 -8.79 -14.61
CA VAL A 73 9.14 -8.75 -13.15
C VAL A 73 8.98 -7.33 -12.64
N VAL A 74 9.67 -6.36 -13.25
CA VAL A 74 9.59 -4.95 -12.85
C VAL A 74 8.15 -4.43 -12.97
N ASP A 75 7.47 -4.71 -14.08
CA ASP A 75 6.07 -4.29 -14.28
C ASP A 75 5.14 -4.86 -13.19
N ARG A 76 5.33 -6.12 -12.82
CA ARG A 76 4.54 -6.77 -11.75
C ARG A 76 4.80 -6.14 -10.40
N LEU A 77 6.08 -5.97 -10.04
CA LEU A 77 6.45 -5.36 -8.77
C LEU A 77 5.92 -3.92 -8.67
N LEU A 78 6.02 -3.15 -9.75
CA LEU A 78 5.49 -1.79 -9.83
C LEU A 78 3.98 -1.78 -9.63
N ALA A 79 3.25 -2.68 -10.30
CA ALA A 79 1.80 -2.79 -10.15
C ALA A 79 1.39 -3.14 -8.71
N GLU A 80 2.09 -4.09 -8.08
CA GLU A 80 1.88 -4.47 -6.68
C GLU A 80 2.09 -3.26 -5.74
N ARG A 81 3.22 -2.56 -5.87
CA ARG A 81 3.53 -1.37 -5.06
C ARG A 81 2.54 -0.24 -5.27
N ALA A 82 2.16 0.03 -6.52
CA ALA A 82 1.18 1.07 -6.82
C ALA A 82 -0.18 0.76 -6.18
N TYR A 83 -0.57 -0.51 -6.16
CA TYR A 83 -1.80 -0.95 -5.50
C TYR A 83 -1.73 -0.76 -3.97
N GLU A 84 -0.64 -1.20 -3.34
CA GLU A 84 -0.41 -1.02 -1.89
C GLU A 84 -0.46 0.47 -1.50
N LEU A 85 0.26 1.33 -2.23
CA LEU A 85 0.29 2.77 -1.99
C LEU A 85 -1.08 3.42 -2.16
N LYS A 86 -1.86 2.97 -3.15
CA LYS A 86 -3.23 3.45 -3.35
C LYS A 86 -4.13 3.09 -2.17
N GLN A 87 -4.06 1.84 -1.68
CA GLN A 87 -4.84 1.42 -0.51
C GLN A 87 -4.45 2.21 0.74
N GLU A 88 -3.16 2.45 0.93
CA GLU A 88 -2.66 3.24 2.05
C GLU A 88 -3.13 4.70 1.95
N TRP A 89 -3.06 5.29 0.76
CA TRP A 89 -3.59 6.62 0.48
C TRP A 89 -5.08 6.73 0.81
N ASP A 90 -5.89 5.78 0.33
CA ASP A 90 -7.34 5.76 0.58
C ASP A 90 -7.64 5.63 2.09
N ARG A 91 -6.88 4.80 2.81
CA ARG A 91 -6.96 4.68 4.27
C ARG A 91 -6.64 5.99 4.98
N TYR A 92 -5.58 6.69 4.58
CA TYR A 92 -5.20 7.97 5.18
C TYR A 92 -6.22 9.07 4.86
N ARG A 93 -6.80 9.04 3.67
CA ARG A 93 -7.87 9.95 3.26
C ARG A 93 -9.10 9.80 4.16
N GLU A 94 -9.55 8.57 4.42
CA GLU A 94 -10.69 8.32 5.31
C GLU A 94 -10.42 8.79 6.74
N LYS A 95 -9.22 8.53 7.26
CA LYS A 95 -8.79 9.04 8.57
C LYS A 95 -8.79 10.57 8.61
N ALA A 96 -8.30 11.23 7.55
CA ALA A 96 -8.29 12.68 7.47
C ALA A 96 -9.71 13.26 7.47
N GLU A 97 -10.66 12.62 6.77
CA GLU A 97 -12.07 13.03 6.77
C GLU A 97 -12.71 12.89 8.16
N THR A 98 -12.43 11.79 8.86
CA THR A 98 -12.90 11.56 10.24
C THR A 98 -12.36 12.62 11.19
N VAL A 99 -11.07 12.95 11.07
CA VAL A 99 -10.44 13.99 11.88
C VAL A 99 -11.08 15.35 11.58
N ARG A 100 -11.34 15.65 10.30
CA ARG A 100 -12.01 16.88 9.88
C ARG A 100 -13.42 16.99 10.44
N SER A 101 -14.24 15.93 10.36
CA SER A 101 -15.61 15.94 10.87
C SER A 101 -15.66 16.17 12.39
N ASN A 102 -14.69 15.63 13.12
CA ASN A 102 -14.62 15.76 14.57
C ASN A 102 -14.09 17.12 15.04
N LEU A 103 -13.29 17.80 14.22
CA LEU A 103 -12.71 19.11 14.54
C LEU A 103 -13.58 20.29 14.13
N LEU A 104 -14.49 20.11 13.17
CA LEU A 104 -15.44 21.14 12.81
C LEU A 104 -16.55 21.19 13.87
N PRO A 105 -16.69 22.28 14.65
CA PRO A 105 -17.88 22.43 15.47
C PRO A 105 -19.08 22.40 14.54
N THR A 106 -20.08 21.56 14.86
CA THR A 106 -21.43 21.71 14.30
C THR A 106 -21.73 23.20 14.38
N PRO A 107 -22.10 23.90 13.28
CA PRO A 107 -22.46 25.29 13.40
C PRO A 107 -23.56 25.35 14.45
N CYS A 108 -23.25 25.89 15.62
CA CYS A 108 -24.25 26.20 16.61
C CYS A 108 -25.22 27.09 15.84
N LEU A 109 -26.43 26.58 15.58
CA LEU A 109 -27.53 27.38 15.07
C LEU A 109 -27.71 28.51 16.07
N VAL A 110 -27.05 29.65 15.83
CA VAL A 110 -27.26 30.88 16.57
C VAL A 110 -28.67 31.31 16.16
N LEU A 111 -29.64 30.95 17.00
CA LEU A 111 -31.00 31.48 16.93
C LEU A 111 -30.89 33.01 16.81
N PRO A 112 -31.62 33.64 15.87
CA PRO A 112 -31.65 35.09 15.81
C PRO A 112 -32.15 35.64 17.16
N PRO A 113 -31.69 36.85 17.57
CA PRO A 113 -32.11 37.45 18.82
C PRO A 113 -33.63 37.57 18.86
N ILE A 114 -34.22 37.10 19.95
CA ILE A 114 -35.64 37.32 20.26
C ILE A 114 -35.76 38.80 20.64
N ASP A 115 -35.89 39.69 19.65
CA ASP A 115 -36.04 41.11 19.93
C ASP A 115 -37.46 41.38 20.48
N GLY A 116 -37.53 41.39 21.80
CA GLY A 116 -38.63 41.94 22.58
C GLY A 116 -38.73 43.45 22.40
N SER A 117 -39.35 43.88 21.30
CA SER A 117 -39.80 45.27 21.13
C SER A 117 -41.12 45.50 21.88
N LEU A 118 -41.01 45.67 23.21
CA LEU A 118 -41.99 46.39 24.00
C LEU A 118 -41.62 47.89 23.97
N ARG A 119 -42.20 48.68 23.08
CA ARG A 119 -42.25 50.14 23.27
C ARG A 119 -43.68 50.65 23.23
N ARG A 120 -44.15 50.95 24.44
CA ARG A 120 -45.24 51.87 24.74
C ARG A 120 -45.04 53.17 23.94
N SER A 121 -46.09 53.59 23.23
CA SER A 121 -46.32 55.00 22.98
C SER A 121 -47.75 55.33 23.40
N HIS A 122 -47.85 55.97 24.56
CA HIS A 122 -49.02 56.73 24.96
C HIS A 122 -49.14 57.96 24.04
N ARG A 123 -50.31 58.18 23.45
CA ARG A 123 -50.94 59.50 23.47
C ARG A 123 -52.46 59.41 23.34
N LYS A 124 -53.09 60.30 24.10
CA LYS A 124 -54.51 60.44 24.46
C LYS A 124 -55.43 60.79 23.26
N ILE A 125 -56.61 60.12 23.21
CA ILE A 125 -58.05 60.57 23.16
C ILE A 125 -58.37 62.04 22.69
N PRO A 126 -59.59 62.42 22.19
CA PRO A 126 -60.89 61.73 22.30
C PRO A 126 -61.97 61.87 21.17
N SER A 127 -63.06 61.10 21.37
CA SER A 127 -64.51 61.38 21.20
C SER A 127 -65.15 61.68 19.83
N SER A 128 -66.12 60.82 19.47
CA SER A 128 -67.55 61.18 19.32
C SER A 128 -68.42 59.97 19.67
#